data_AF-A0A6I4N6S6-F1
#
_entry.id   AF-A0A6I4N6S6-F1
#
_cell.length_a   1.000
_cell.length_b   1.000
_cell.length_c   1.000
_cell.angle_alpha   90.00
_cell.angle_beta   90.00
_cell.angle_gamma   90.00
#
_symmetry.space_group_name_H-M   'P 1'
#
loop_
_entity.id
_entity.type
_entity.pdbx_description
1 polymer ?
#
loop_
_entity_poly.entity_id
_entity_poly.type
_entity_poly.pdbx_seq_one_letter_code
_entity_poly.pdbx_strand_id
1 'polypeptide(L)'
;MAPTLAEFGHASMRVQGKNALGLRPLLVLLLEWDDNAEGGFPRISSVHPFTYYDKLAFGNPALPFTTDNPVNPASLTEYAQECSIGRFSFTRAEVAGPFPMGVFGNLDDATHIQKVAQKIIDSSRLIFLGVDGAALDLMVSHEELVVLVVENHRYRFPANRPNDPVYTTIDLPFPFSDVTATLEVHIAFSGPFTPFYQIAHEVFHSIGTIDMYNPGSMNYLLTLMGAYPFYANDQEIVHLDAWHKLQLGWCEPQCVELTPNGNAEVTEISAEKPDGAVILWHPSRGPSEYFLLERRRSDGPRKYDRAFPGDGLLIWHIDPARPPMHRGAPNLDLGSNGVWQPGAHTPPLTWTDGTVAVSRLAVKAGPDARTVRVTW
;
A
#
# COMPACT_ATOMS: atom_id res chain seq x y z
N MET A 1 8.64 30.96 -10.93
CA MET A 1 9.42 29.71 -11.15
C MET A 1 8.44 28.56 -11.07
N ALA A 2 8.64 27.50 -11.87
CA ALA A 2 7.81 26.31 -11.77
C ALA A 2 8.11 25.57 -10.45
N PRO A 3 7.10 25.02 -9.75
CA PRO A 3 7.33 24.24 -8.54
C PRO A 3 8.12 22.96 -8.85
N THR A 4 8.97 22.58 -7.91
CA THR A 4 9.74 21.34 -7.89
C THR A 4 8.87 20.15 -7.51
N LEU A 5 9.30 18.94 -7.86
CA LEU A 5 8.63 17.70 -7.41
C LEU A 5 8.56 17.58 -5.89
N ALA A 6 9.58 18.07 -5.17
CA ALA A 6 9.57 18.09 -3.72
C ALA A 6 8.44 18.96 -3.15
N GLU A 7 8.12 20.09 -3.80
CA GLU A 7 6.99 20.94 -3.42
C GLU A 7 5.64 20.25 -3.68
N PHE A 8 5.55 19.36 -4.69
CA PHE A 8 4.39 18.48 -4.90
C PHE A 8 4.36 17.24 -3.98
N GLY A 9 5.35 17.10 -3.10
CA GLY A 9 5.42 16.04 -2.09
C GLY A 9 6.21 14.80 -2.48
N HIS A 10 7.04 14.85 -3.53
CA HIS A 10 7.89 13.71 -3.89
C HIS A 10 8.76 13.24 -2.72
N ALA A 11 8.67 11.94 -2.38
CA ALA A 11 9.36 11.32 -1.24
C ALA A 11 9.09 12.02 0.11
N SER A 12 7.87 12.54 0.30
CA SER A 12 7.41 13.15 1.55
C SER A 12 6.78 12.13 2.52
N MET A 13 6.21 11.03 2.02
CA MET A 13 5.70 9.95 2.87
C MET A 13 6.85 9.19 3.49
N ARG A 14 7.00 9.39 4.79
CA ARG A 14 8.09 8.86 5.61
C ARG A 14 7.51 8.29 6.90
N VAL A 15 8.09 7.20 7.35
CA VAL A 15 7.83 6.65 8.68
C VAL A 15 9.03 7.01 9.53
N GLN A 16 8.80 7.85 10.55
CA GLN A 16 9.83 8.42 11.46
C GLN A 16 11.03 9.14 10.80
N GLY A 17 10.98 9.38 9.49
CA GLY A 17 12.04 10.03 8.72
C GLY A 17 12.55 9.16 7.56
N LYS A 18 12.27 7.86 7.58
CA LYS A 18 12.68 6.91 6.54
C LYS A 18 11.67 6.78 5.41
N ASN A 19 12.17 6.94 4.18
CA ASN A 19 11.39 6.67 2.96
C ASN A 19 11.14 5.16 2.78
N ALA A 20 10.09 4.79 2.07
CA ALA A 20 9.87 3.43 1.58
C ALA A 20 10.76 3.15 0.35
N LEU A 21 12.08 3.15 0.51
CA LEU A 21 13.05 2.86 -0.56
C LEU A 21 14.03 1.77 -0.09
N GLY A 22 14.54 0.99 -1.03
CA GLY A 22 15.45 -0.11 -0.78
C GLY A 22 14.74 -1.32 -0.15
N LEU A 23 15.39 -1.93 0.84
CA LEU A 23 14.92 -3.15 1.48
C LEU A 23 14.37 -2.83 2.87
N ARG A 24 13.24 -3.44 3.22
CA ARG A 24 12.70 -3.40 4.59
C ARG A 24 12.37 -4.82 5.08
N PRO A 25 12.96 -5.26 6.20
CA PRO A 25 12.57 -6.51 6.85
C PRO A 25 11.06 -6.58 7.11
N LEU A 26 10.47 -7.73 6.74
CA LEU A 26 9.10 -8.11 7.05
C LEU A 26 9.11 -9.34 7.96
N LEU A 27 8.47 -9.21 9.12
CA LEU A 27 8.19 -10.30 10.05
C LEU A 27 6.71 -10.69 9.93
N VAL A 28 6.44 -11.98 9.72
CA VAL A 28 5.08 -12.52 9.71
C VAL A 28 4.92 -13.50 10.86
N LEU A 29 3.97 -13.22 11.75
CA LEU A 29 3.69 -14.07 12.91
C LEU A 29 2.26 -14.59 12.88
N LEU A 30 2.14 -15.92 13.03
CA LEU A 30 0.88 -16.62 13.15
C LEU A 30 0.57 -16.78 14.65
N LEU A 31 -0.53 -16.22 15.13
CA LEU A 31 -0.92 -16.24 16.54
C LEU A 31 -2.28 -16.93 16.71
N GLU A 32 -2.34 -17.92 17.60
CA GLU A 32 -3.56 -18.68 17.87
C GLU A 32 -4.05 -18.44 19.31
N TRP A 33 -5.23 -17.84 19.41
CA TRP A 33 -6.04 -17.76 20.61
C TRP A 33 -6.82 -19.06 20.84
N ASP A 34 -7.05 -19.41 22.10
CA ASP A 34 -7.76 -20.63 22.47
C ASP A 34 -9.21 -20.62 21.95
N ASP A 35 -9.65 -21.75 21.40
CA ASP A 35 -11.01 -21.93 20.92
C ASP A 35 -12.00 -21.95 22.11
N ASN A 36 -12.95 -21.01 22.10
CA ASN A 36 -14.03 -20.94 23.08
C ASN A 36 -15.22 -21.84 22.72
N ALA A 37 -15.09 -22.69 21.69
CA ALA A 37 -16.10 -23.58 21.14
C ALA A 37 -17.32 -22.87 20.51
N GLU A 38 -17.25 -21.55 20.31
CA GLU A 38 -18.28 -20.76 19.62
C GLU A 38 -17.93 -20.53 18.14
N GLY A 39 -16.83 -21.12 17.66
CA GLY A 39 -16.37 -21.02 16.26
C GLY A 39 -15.79 -19.65 15.88
N GLY A 40 -15.49 -18.81 16.87
CA GLY A 40 -14.85 -17.50 16.68
C GLY A 40 -13.34 -17.56 16.44
N PHE A 41 -12.71 -18.70 16.78
CA PHE A 41 -11.26 -18.88 16.81
C PHE A 41 -10.76 -20.10 16.02
N PRO A 42 -11.07 -20.22 14.71
CA PRO A 42 -10.67 -21.38 13.91
C PRO A 42 -9.15 -21.54 13.87
N ARG A 43 -8.63 -22.77 13.96
CA ARG A 43 -7.18 -23.00 13.80
C ARG A 43 -6.70 -22.42 12.48
N ILE A 44 -5.60 -21.66 12.49
CA ILE A 44 -5.02 -21.05 11.29
C ILE A 44 -4.73 -22.15 10.25
N SER A 45 -4.17 -23.27 10.71
CA SER A 45 -3.84 -24.45 9.91
C SER A 45 -5.05 -25.15 9.28
N SER A 46 -6.27 -24.94 9.79
CA SER A 46 -7.49 -25.49 9.18
C SER A 46 -7.97 -24.68 7.98
N VAL A 47 -7.49 -23.44 7.84
CA VAL A 47 -7.84 -22.54 6.73
C VAL A 47 -6.77 -22.62 5.65
N HIS A 48 -5.51 -22.40 6.04
CA HIS A 48 -4.38 -22.47 5.12
C HIS A 48 -3.19 -23.20 5.76
N PRO A 49 -2.41 -23.98 4.99
CA PRO A 49 -1.17 -24.57 5.48
C PRO A 49 -0.13 -23.48 5.77
N PHE A 50 0.87 -23.75 6.62
CA PHE A 50 1.96 -22.82 6.89
C PHE A 50 2.65 -22.31 5.61
N THR A 51 2.78 -23.18 4.59
CA THR A 51 3.37 -22.85 3.28
C THR A 51 2.60 -21.77 2.52
N TYR A 52 1.31 -21.56 2.79
CA TYR A 52 0.56 -20.42 2.25
C TYR A 52 1.14 -19.11 2.77
N TYR A 53 1.34 -18.96 4.08
CA TYR A 53 1.83 -17.73 4.69
C TYR A 53 3.26 -17.41 4.28
N ASP A 54 4.09 -18.45 4.11
CA ASP A 54 5.43 -18.29 3.56
C ASP A 54 5.41 -17.71 2.13
N LYS A 55 4.54 -18.24 1.27
CA LYS A 55 4.36 -17.76 -0.12
C LYS A 55 3.66 -16.39 -0.19
N LEU A 56 2.69 -16.15 0.68
CA LEU A 56 1.99 -14.87 0.83
C LEU A 56 2.98 -13.75 1.16
N ALA A 57 3.97 -14.03 2.01
CA ALA A 57 5.00 -13.06 2.35
C ALA A 57 6.06 -12.96 1.23
N PHE A 58 6.70 -14.08 0.90
CA PHE A 58 7.98 -14.10 0.16
C PHE A 58 7.99 -15.00 -1.08
N GLY A 59 6.82 -15.45 -1.56
CA GLY A 59 6.71 -16.29 -2.75
C GLY A 59 6.96 -15.54 -4.06
N ASN A 60 7.11 -16.29 -5.15
CA ASN A 60 7.14 -15.76 -6.51
C ASN A 60 6.03 -16.40 -7.36
N PRO A 61 4.78 -15.91 -7.22
CA PRO A 61 3.63 -16.55 -7.87
C PRO A 61 3.51 -16.17 -9.34
N ALA A 62 2.95 -17.09 -10.12
CA ALA A 62 2.43 -16.82 -11.46
C ALA A 62 0.91 -16.60 -11.41
N LEU A 63 0.34 -15.96 -12.43
CA LEU A 63 -1.12 -15.87 -12.55
C LEU A 63 -1.73 -17.21 -13.03
N PRO A 64 -2.95 -17.56 -12.63
CA PRO A 64 -3.78 -16.87 -11.64
C PRO A 64 -3.32 -17.14 -10.19
N PHE A 65 -3.49 -16.15 -9.32
CA PHE A 65 -3.28 -16.34 -7.88
C PHE A 65 -4.42 -17.18 -7.31
N THR A 66 -4.10 -18.13 -6.43
CA THR A 66 -5.09 -18.97 -5.79
C THR A 66 -4.62 -19.48 -4.44
N THR A 67 -5.59 -19.65 -3.54
CA THR A 67 -5.38 -20.35 -2.26
C THR A 67 -5.63 -21.86 -2.37
N ASP A 68 -6.19 -22.32 -3.48
CA ASP A 68 -6.44 -23.73 -3.75
C ASP A 68 -5.17 -24.50 -4.09
N ASN A 69 -5.21 -25.83 -4.01
CA ASN A 69 -4.08 -26.69 -4.35
C ASN A 69 -3.87 -26.78 -5.89
N PRO A 70 -2.68 -26.49 -6.44
CA PRO A 70 -1.44 -26.08 -5.75
C PRO A 70 -1.47 -24.63 -5.24
N VAL A 71 -1.20 -24.47 -3.94
CA VAL A 71 -1.23 -23.17 -3.25
C VAL A 71 -0.28 -22.18 -3.94
N ASN A 72 -0.82 -21.08 -4.46
CA ASN A 72 -0.12 -20.06 -5.24
C ASN A 72 -0.68 -18.66 -4.95
N PRO A 73 -0.59 -18.17 -3.69
CA PRO A 73 -1.15 -16.88 -3.33
C PRO A 73 -0.36 -15.73 -3.95
N ALA A 74 -1.00 -14.57 -4.01
CA ALA A 74 -0.31 -13.31 -4.25
C ALA A 74 0.76 -13.09 -3.16
N SER A 75 1.91 -12.51 -3.54
CA SER A 75 3.02 -12.24 -2.61
C SER A 75 3.15 -10.75 -2.30
N LEU A 76 3.30 -10.40 -1.02
CA LEU A 76 3.58 -9.05 -0.51
C LEU A 76 4.90 -8.50 -1.03
N THR A 77 5.99 -9.29 -0.99
CA THR A 77 7.31 -8.88 -1.49
C THR A 77 7.26 -8.57 -2.98
N GLU A 78 6.72 -9.47 -3.79
CA GLU A 78 6.62 -9.28 -5.24
C GLU A 78 5.65 -8.15 -5.61
N TYR A 79 4.56 -7.98 -4.83
CA TYR A 79 3.65 -6.85 -4.99
C TYR A 79 4.37 -5.52 -4.74
N ALA A 80 5.09 -5.41 -3.63
CA ALA A 80 5.87 -4.22 -3.29
C ALA A 80 6.92 -3.91 -4.36
N GLN A 81 7.62 -4.93 -4.86
CA GLN A 81 8.62 -4.77 -5.90
C GLN A 81 8.01 -4.32 -7.24
N GLU A 82 6.91 -4.93 -7.68
CA GLU A 82 6.24 -4.53 -8.92
C GLU A 82 5.61 -3.12 -8.80
N CYS A 83 4.89 -2.86 -7.71
CA CYS A 83 4.18 -1.59 -7.50
C CYS A 83 5.15 -0.40 -7.34
N SER A 84 6.32 -0.64 -6.74
CA SER A 84 7.37 0.37 -6.55
C SER A 84 8.35 0.48 -7.71
N ILE A 85 8.10 -0.21 -8.83
CA ILE A 85 9.00 -0.27 -10.00
C ILE A 85 10.43 -0.68 -9.64
N GLY A 86 10.57 -1.57 -8.65
CA GLY A 86 11.85 -2.08 -8.15
C GLY A 86 12.56 -1.19 -7.14
N ARG A 87 11.93 -0.09 -6.68
CA ARG A 87 12.55 0.85 -5.73
C ARG A 87 12.39 0.45 -4.27
N PHE A 88 11.44 -0.43 -3.97
CA PHE A 88 11.15 -0.92 -2.63
C PHE A 88 10.82 -2.41 -2.65
N SER A 89 11.32 -3.15 -1.66
CA SER A 89 10.95 -4.55 -1.49
C SER A 89 11.06 -4.98 -0.03
N PHE A 90 10.25 -5.97 0.34
CA PHE A 90 10.35 -6.60 1.65
C PHE A 90 11.39 -7.71 1.63
N THR A 91 12.27 -7.73 2.63
CA THR A 91 13.18 -8.85 2.89
C THR A 91 12.65 -9.74 4.00
N ARG A 92 13.02 -11.02 3.95
CA ARG A 92 12.61 -11.99 4.98
C ARG A 92 13.30 -11.67 6.30
N ALA A 93 12.53 -11.20 7.28
CA ALA A 93 12.93 -11.30 8.68
C ALA A 93 12.62 -12.72 9.17
N GLU A 94 11.33 -13.10 9.16
CA GLU A 94 10.86 -14.44 9.52
C GLU A 94 9.39 -14.65 9.13
N VAL A 95 9.00 -15.92 8.97
CA VAL A 95 7.60 -16.37 9.07
C VAL A 95 7.57 -17.43 10.15
N ALA A 96 6.80 -17.24 11.22
CA ALA A 96 6.81 -18.15 12.36
C ALA A 96 5.43 -18.34 13.01
N GLY A 97 5.31 -19.41 13.80
CA GLY A 97 4.08 -19.84 14.45
C GLY A 97 3.43 -21.06 13.78
N PRO A 98 2.17 -21.40 14.15
CA PRO A 98 1.32 -20.67 15.07
C PRO A 98 1.82 -20.72 16.52
N PHE A 99 1.87 -19.56 17.18
CA PHE A 99 2.19 -19.47 18.60
C PHE A 99 0.92 -19.36 19.45
N PRO A 100 0.83 -20.05 20.59
CA PRO A 100 -0.32 -19.95 21.48
C PRO A 100 -0.33 -18.60 22.20
N MET A 101 -1.53 -18.00 22.28
CA MET A 101 -1.85 -16.76 22.98
C MET A 101 -2.69 -16.99 24.26
N GLY A 102 -3.18 -18.21 24.44
CA GLY A 102 -4.13 -18.58 25.48
C GLY A 102 -5.53 -18.04 25.20
N VAL A 103 -6.36 -17.95 26.23
CA VAL A 103 -7.73 -17.41 26.14
C VAL A 103 -7.70 -15.94 25.70
N PHE A 104 -8.53 -15.58 24.71
CA PHE A 104 -8.64 -14.20 24.23
C PHE A 104 -9.15 -13.25 25.31
N GLY A 105 -10.22 -13.62 26.03
CA GLY A 105 -10.70 -12.88 27.20
C GLY A 105 -11.39 -11.55 26.89
N ASN A 106 -11.77 -11.28 25.63
CA ASN A 106 -12.44 -10.06 25.18
C ASN A 106 -11.71 -8.77 25.58
N LEU A 107 -10.40 -8.75 25.35
CA LEU A 107 -9.56 -7.58 25.65
C LEU A 107 -10.00 -6.36 24.83
N ASP A 108 -9.89 -5.18 25.43
CA ASP A 108 -9.95 -3.93 24.68
C ASP A 108 -8.79 -3.84 23.67
N ASP A 109 -8.92 -2.92 22.71
CA ASP A 109 -7.98 -2.84 21.59
C ASP A 109 -6.54 -2.59 22.04
N ALA A 110 -6.33 -1.66 22.98
CA ALA A 110 -5.00 -1.31 23.47
C ALA A 110 -4.35 -2.50 24.20
N THR A 111 -5.06 -3.13 25.13
CA THR A 111 -4.55 -4.31 25.85
C THR A 111 -4.23 -5.47 24.90
N HIS A 112 -5.07 -5.67 23.88
CA HIS A 112 -4.82 -6.67 22.84
C HIS A 112 -3.51 -6.40 22.08
N ILE A 113 -3.35 -5.17 21.57
CA ILE A 113 -2.16 -4.77 20.80
C ILE A 113 -0.89 -4.96 21.64
N GLN A 114 -0.89 -4.53 22.91
CA GLN A 114 0.29 -4.69 23.77
C GLN A 114 0.62 -6.16 24.04
N LYS A 115 -0.39 -7.01 24.27
CA LYS A 115 -0.16 -8.45 24.46
C LYS A 115 0.44 -9.10 23.20
N VAL A 116 0.01 -8.68 22.02
CA VAL A 116 0.58 -9.14 20.74
C VAL A 116 1.99 -8.60 20.53
N ALA A 117 2.24 -7.31 20.79
CA ALA A 117 3.58 -6.70 20.72
C ALA A 117 4.58 -7.43 21.63
N GLN A 118 4.19 -7.71 22.87
CA GLN A 118 5.02 -8.48 23.80
C GLN A 118 5.29 -9.89 23.26
N LYS A 119 4.28 -10.55 22.66
CA LYS A 119 4.48 -11.87 22.05
C LYS A 119 5.48 -11.82 20.87
N ILE A 120 5.41 -10.79 20.04
CA ILE A 120 6.31 -10.59 18.90
C ILE A 120 7.75 -10.51 19.40
N ILE A 121 8.02 -9.63 20.38
CA ILE A 121 9.38 -9.43 20.88
C ILE A 121 9.92 -10.67 21.60
N ASP A 122 9.06 -11.41 22.30
CA ASP A 122 9.44 -12.64 23.00
C ASP A 122 9.68 -13.85 22.08
N SER A 123 9.00 -13.92 20.93
CA SER A 123 9.06 -15.09 20.03
C SER A 123 10.18 -14.98 19.00
N SER A 124 10.61 -13.76 18.65
CA SER A 124 11.58 -13.49 17.58
C SER A 124 12.84 -12.77 18.09
N ARG A 125 13.22 -12.99 19.36
CA ARG A 125 14.28 -12.26 20.09
C ARG A 125 15.58 -12.02 19.30
N LEU A 126 16.09 -13.05 18.63
CA LEU A 126 17.38 -12.97 17.92
C LEU A 126 17.31 -12.17 16.61
N ILE A 127 16.11 -12.02 16.02
CA ILE A 127 15.94 -11.24 14.78
C ILE A 127 16.10 -9.75 15.06
N PHE A 128 15.70 -9.27 16.25
CA PHE A 128 15.80 -7.85 16.59
C PHE A 128 17.24 -7.36 16.61
N LEU A 129 18.21 -8.20 17.00
CA LEU A 129 19.64 -7.85 16.90
C LEU A 129 20.12 -7.68 15.45
N GLY A 130 19.51 -8.37 14.49
CA GLY A 130 19.87 -8.29 13.08
C GLY A 130 19.08 -7.23 12.31
N VAL A 131 18.00 -6.72 12.88
CA VAL A 131 17.10 -5.73 12.24
C VAL A 131 17.30 -4.32 12.79
N ASP A 132 17.69 -4.18 14.06
CA ASP A 132 18.13 -2.92 14.68
C ASP A 132 19.27 -2.34 13.83
N GLY A 133 18.90 -1.37 12.99
CA GLY A 133 19.52 -1.10 11.71
C GLY A 133 20.91 -0.48 11.82
N ALA A 134 21.05 0.75 11.34
CA ALA A 134 22.35 1.43 11.38
C ALA A 134 22.63 2.14 12.72
N ALA A 135 21.58 2.38 13.51
CA ALA A 135 21.68 3.06 14.79
C ALA A 135 22.25 2.14 15.89
N LEU A 136 21.95 0.84 15.83
CA LEU A 136 22.37 -0.16 16.81
C LEU A 136 22.04 0.30 18.24
N ASP A 137 20.86 0.91 18.39
CA ASP A 137 20.40 1.53 19.64
C ASP A 137 19.51 0.60 20.46
N LEU A 138 19.36 -0.65 20.00
CA LEU A 138 18.51 -1.68 20.58
C LEU A 138 17.02 -1.29 20.56
N MET A 139 16.63 -0.36 19.67
CA MET A 139 15.26 0.08 19.46
C MET A 139 14.80 -0.28 18.05
N VAL A 140 14.09 -1.39 17.93
CA VAL A 140 13.49 -1.78 16.65
C VAL A 140 12.20 -1.01 16.45
N SER A 141 12.27 -0.05 15.54
CA SER A 141 11.14 0.80 15.17
C SER A 141 10.55 0.42 13.81
N HIS A 142 9.48 1.11 13.45
CA HIS A 142 8.79 0.99 12.17
C HIS A 142 9.68 1.36 10.97
N GLU A 143 10.76 2.09 11.21
CA GLU A 143 11.76 2.38 10.18
C GLU A 143 12.46 1.09 9.72
N GLU A 144 12.57 0.13 10.63
CA GLU A 144 13.46 -1.01 10.50
C GLU A 144 12.70 -2.29 10.24
N LEU A 145 11.52 -2.43 10.84
CA LEU A 145 10.72 -3.64 10.77
C LEU A 145 9.27 -3.34 10.39
N VAL A 146 8.77 -4.06 9.40
CA VAL A 146 7.33 -4.18 9.16
C VAL A 146 6.86 -5.50 9.75
N VAL A 147 5.73 -5.46 10.48
CA VAL A 147 5.17 -6.63 11.15
C VAL A 147 3.77 -6.90 10.63
N LEU A 148 3.55 -8.13 10.15
CA LEU A 148 2.25 -8.70 9.85
C LEU A 148 1.91 -9.76 10.89
N VAL A 149 0.77 -9.61 11.56
CA VAL A 149 0.19 -10.63 12.42
C VAL A 149 -1.03 -11.23 11.74
N VAL A 150 -1.04 -12.56 11.65
CA VAL A 150 -2.23 -13.33 11.30
C VAL A 150 -2.74 -13.97 12.57
N GLU A 151 -3.91 -13.56 13.03
CA GLU A 151 -4.54 -14.13 14.20
C GLU A 151 -5.85 -14.84 13.87
N ASN A 152 -6.18 -15.89 14.61
CA ASN A 152 -7.40 -16.66 14.37
C ASN A 152 -8.71 -15.97 14.81
N HIS A 153 -8.75 -14.67 15.04
CA HIS A 153 -9.95 -14.00 15.54
C HIS A 153 -10.92 -13.62 14.41
N ARG A 154 -11.99 -14.39 14.19
CA ARG A 154 -12.92 -14.21 13.06
C ARG A 154 -13.62 -12.85 12.99
N TYR A 155 -13.90 -12.23 14.14
CA TYR A 155 -14.70 -11.00 14.20
C TYR A 155 -13.88 -9.70 14.24
N ARG A 156 -12.54 -9.78 14.16
CA ARG A 156 -11.70 -8.59 14.11
C ARG A 156 -11.39 -8.25 12.66
N PHE A 157 -11.66 -7.02 12.30
CA PHE A 157 -11.31 -6.51 10.98
C PHE A 157 -9.79 -6.28 10.90
N PRO A 158 -9.19 -6.46 9.71
CA PRO A 158 -7.83 -6.04 9.46
C PRO A 158 -7.62 -4.57 9.84
N ALA A 159 -6.43 -4.28 10.34
CA ALA A 159 -6.12 -3.00 10.91
C ALA A 159 -4.62 -2.83 11.11
N ASN A 160 -4.09 -1.65 10.78
CA ASN A 160 -2.77 -1.22 11.17
C ASN A 160 -2.85 -0.44 12.49
N ARG A 161 -2.07 -0.83 13.52
CA ARG A 161 -2.14 -0.22 14.86
C ARG A 161 -0.76 0.00 15.49
N PRO A 162 -0.49 1.17 16.10
CA PRO A 162 0.71 1.36 16.89
C PRO A 162 0.65 0.58 18.21
N ASN A 163 1.80 0.09 18.68
CA ASN A 163 1.99 -0.36 20.05
C ASN A 163 2.73 0.68 20.90
N ASP A 164 2.65 0.52 22.22
CA ASP A 164 3.50 1.25 23.17
C ASP A 164 4.79 0.44 23.31
N PRO A 165 5.94 1.05 23.62
CA PRO A 165 7.20 0.33 23.73
C PRO A 165 7.11 -0.93 24.60
N VAL A 166 7.51 -2.08 24.04
CA VAL A 166 7.66 -3.36 24.76
C VAL A 166 9.11 -3.79 24.78
N TYR A 167 9.48 -4.64 25.73
CA TYR A 167 10.88 -4.95 26.03
C TYR A 167 11.12 -6.46 26.15
N THR A 168 12.33 -6.87 25.79
CA THR A 168 12.84 -8.22 26.09
C THR A 168 14.33 -8.14 26.41
N THR A 169 14.79 -9.03 27.30
CA THR A 169 16.21 -9.30 27.46
C THR A 169 16.64 -10.35 26.43
N ILE A 170 17.78 -10.12 25.79
CA ILE A 170 18.42 -11.06 24.86
C ILE A 170 19.69 -11.56 25.52
N ASP A 171 19.69 -12.85 25.85
CA ASP A 171 20.81 -13.50 26.51
C ASP A 171 21.92 -13.75 25.48
N LEU A 172 23.12 -13.22 25.74
CA LEU A 172 24.25 -13.35 24.81
C LEU A 172 25.31 -14.31 25.34
N PRO A 173 25.99 -15.08 24.45
CA PRO A 173 27.05 -15.98 24.88
C PRO A 173 28.26 -15.19 25.39
N PHE A 174 28.98 -15.75 26.36
CA PHE A 174 30.25 -15.20 26.83
C PHE A 174 31.22 -14.97 25.64
N PRO A 175 31.92 -13.82 25.55
CA PRO A 175 32.13 -12.81 26.61
C PRO A 175 31.15 -11.62 26.58
N PHE A 176 30.03 -11.71 25.86
CA PHE A 176 29.08 -10.60 25.75
C PHE A 176 28.13 -10.54 26.95
N SER A 177 27.69 -9.33 27.30
CA SER A 177 26.64 -9.10 28.30
C SER A 177 25.28 -9.10 27.64
N ASP A 178 24.27 -9.56 28.36
CA ASP A 178 22.88 -9.50 27.91
C ASP A 178 22.46 -8.06 27.61
N VAL A 179 21.56 -7.93 26.64
CA VAL A 179 21.06 -6.62 26.18
C VAL A 179 19.54 -6.56 26.28
N THR A 180 19.00 -5.37 26.54
CA THR A 180 17.56 -5.14 26.49
C THR A 180 17.20 -4.52 25.16
N ALA A 181 16.40 -5.24 24.37
CA ALA A 181 15.83 -4.72 23.14
C ALA A 181 14.44 -4.13 23.40
N THR A 182 14.12 -3.07 22.67
CA THR A 182 12.82 -2.38 22.68
C THR A 182 12.16 -2.54 21.31
N LEU A 183 10.84 -2.71 21.29
CA LEU A 183 10.03 -2.78 20.07
C LEU A 183 8.90 -1.76 20.13
N GLU A 184 8.85 -0.88 19.13
CA GLU A 184 7.76 0.07 18.90
C GLU A 184 7.49 0.14 17.40
N VAL A 185 6.48 -0.59 16.95
CA VAL A 185 6.13 -0.84 15.54
C VAL A 185 4.63 -0.67 15.28
N HIS A 186 4.27 -0.67 13.99
CA HIS A 186 2.89 -0.66 13.54
C HIS A 186 2.54 -2.09 13.18
N ILE A 187 1.61 -2.57 13.98
CA ILE A 187 0.77 -3.76 13.96
C ILE A 187 -0.08 -3.98 12.71
N ALA A 188 0.39 -4.55 11.60
CA ALA A 188 -0.56 -4.93 10.54
C ALA A 188 -1.29 -6.23 10.94
N PHE A 189 -2.54 -6.11 11.39
CA PHE A 189 -3.37 -7.25 11.79
C PHE A 189 -4.19 -7.77 10.63
N SER A 190 -4.29 -9.10 10.55
CA SER A 190 -5.14 -9.82 9.60
C SER A 190 -5.64 -11.13 10.21
N GLY A 191 -6.64 -11.74 9.57
CA GLY A 191 -7.12 -13.07 9.90
C GLY A 191 -6.79 -14.09 8.82
N PRO A 192 -6.95 -15.40 9.10
CA PRO A 192 -6.65 -16.46 8.13
C PRO A 192 -7.56 -16.44 6.88
N PHE A 193 -8.70 -15.75 6.95
CA PHE A 193 -9.63 -15.56 5.83
C PHE A 193 -9.45 -14.21 5.13
N THR A 194 -8.58 -13.33 5.61
CA THR A 194 -8.48 -11.97 5.08
C THR A 194 -8.04 -12.00 3.61
N PRO A 195 -8.77 -11.33 2.69
CA PRO A 195 -8.37 -11.23 1.29
C PRO A 195 -7.04 -10.49 1.15
N PHE A 196 -6.26 -10.84 0.13
CA PHE A 196 -4.92 -10.34 -0.08
C PHE A 196 -4.84 -8.82 -0.10
N TYR A 197 -5.80 -8.14 -0.75
CA TYR A 197 -5.82 -6.68 -0.82
C TYR A 197 -5.85 -6.04 0.57
N GLN A 198 -6.61 -6.57 1.54
CA GLN A 198 -6.66 -6.03 2.90
C GLN A 198 -5.35 -6.27 3.63
N ILE A 199 -4.75 -7.46 3.47
CA ILE A 199 -3.43 -7.73 4.04
C ILE A 199 -2.40 -6.72 3.51
N ALA A 200 -2.34 -6.55 2.18
CA ALA A 200 -1.44 -5.59 1.55
C ALA A 200 -1.74 -4.15 1.97
N HIS A 201 -3.01 -3.77 2.08
CA HIS A 201 -3.46 -2.46 2.52
C HIS A 201 -2.92 -2.12 3.92
N GLU A 202 -3.17 -2.99 4.89
CA GLU A 202 -2.72 -2.78 6.26
C GLU A 202 -1.20 -2.85 6.40
N VAL A 203 -0.52 -3.71 5.63
CA VAL A 203 0.95 -3.77 5.60
C VAL A 203 1.55 -2.48 5.03
N PHE A 204 0.91 -1.87 4.04
CA PHE A 204 1.42 -0.65 3.40
C PHE A 204 1.25 0.59 4.28
N HIS A 205 0.30 0.61 5.22
CA HIS A 205 0.26 1.65 6.24
C HIS A 205 1.55 1.70 7.08
N SER A 206 2.21 0.56 7.31
CA SER A 206 3.51 0.52 8.01
C SER A 206 4.66 1.16 7.22
N ILE A 207 4.45 1.54 5.96
CA ILE A 207 5.41 2.32 5.14
C ILE A 207 4.93 3.75 4.84
N GLY A 208 3.84 4.19 5.48
CA GLY A 208 3.38 5.58 5.48
C GLY A 208 2.24 5.91 4.52
N THR A 209 1.62 4.92 3.87
CA THR A 209 0.43 5.18 3.03
C THR A 209 -0.77 5.60 3.88
N ILE A 210 -1.73 6.29 3.26
CA ILE A 210 -2.95 6.75 3.91
C ILE A 210 -4.19 6.23 3.18
N ASP A 211 -5.30 6.13 3.89
CA ASP A 211 -6.58 5.73 3.31
C ASP A 211 -7.08 6.70 2.24
N MET A 212 -7.70 6.15 1.20
CA MET A 212 -8.40 6.89 0.13
C MET A 212 -9.86 6.44 0.00
N TYR A 213 -10.53 6.25 1.13
CA TYR A 213 -11.97 5.94 1.25
C TYR A 213 -12.86 7.12 0.88
N ASN A 214 -12.80 7.49 -0.39
CA ASN A 214 -13.41 8.69 -0.92
C ASN A 214 -14.94 8.57 -1.12
N PRO A 215 -15.68 9.68 -1.20
CA PRO A 215 -17.07 9.66 -1.65
C PRO A 215 -17.27 9.00 -3.03
N GLY A 216 -18.54 8.73 -3.37
CA GLY A 216 -18.90 8.11 -4.66
C GLY A 216 -18.63 6.61 -4.64
N SER A 217 -17.84 6.12 -5.61
CA SER A 217 -17.42 4.71 -5.67
C SER A 217 -16.14 4.45 -4.87
N MET A 218 -15.68 5.36 -4.00
CA MET A 218 -14.53 5.12 -3.12
C MET A 218 -13.23 4.76 -3.87
N ASN A 219 -13.02 5.31 -5.07
CA ASN A 219 -11.91 4.94 -5.96
C ASN A 219 -11.85 3.42 -6.22
N TYR A 220 -13.01 2.75 -6.33
CA TYR A 220 -13.13 1.30 -6.46
C TYR A 220 -12.20 0.72 -7.55
N LEU A 221 -11.31 -0.19 -7.15
CA LEU A 221 -10.27 -0.84 -7.95
C LEU A 221 -9.30 0.12 -8.66
N LEU A 222 -9.08 1.32 -8.12
CA LEU A 222 -8.14 2.31 -8.65
C LEU A 222 -6.90 2.53 -7.77
N THR A 223 -6.87 2.05 -6.53
CA THR A 223 -5.70 2.21 -5.65
C THR A 223 -5.72 1.18 -4.52
N LEU A 224 -4.58 0.61 -4.11
CA LEU A 224 -4.55 -0.26 -2.93
C LEU A 224 -5.24 0.35 -1.69
N MET A 225 -5.15 1.68 -1.53
CA MET A 225 -5.71 2.39 -0.39
C MET A 225 -7.23 2.68 -0.50
N GLY A 226 -7.91 2.02 -1.44
CA GLY A 226 -9.37 2.05 -1.58
C GLY A 226 -10.06 0.98 -0.73
N ALA A 227 -11.39 1.02 -0.67
CA ALA A 227 -12.21 0.02 0.03
C ALA A 227 -12.95 -0.88 -0.96
N TYR A 228 -12.81 -2.20 -0.83
CA TYR A 228 -13.39 -3.18 -1.75
C TYR A 228 -14.28 -4.18 -1.00
N PRO A 229 -15.43 -4.58 -1.56
CA PRO A 229 -16.28 -5.61 -0.96
C PRO A 229 -15.79 -7.00 -1.38
N PHE A 230 -14.47 -7.25 -1.28
CA PHE A 230 -13.93 -8.60 -1.48
C PHE A 230 -14.15 -9.45 -0.24
N TYR A 231 -14.27 -10.75 -0.46
CA TYR A 231 -14.63 -11.71 0.56
C TYR A 231 -13.47 -12.66 0.85
N ALA A 232 -13.69 -13.59 1.77
CA ALA A 232 -12.67 -14.46 2.31
C ALA A 232 -11.76 -15.09 1.25
N ASN A 233 -10.44 -15.06 1.49
CA ASN A 233 -9.38 -15.67 0.66
C ASN A 233 -9.20 -15.09 -0.75
N ASP A 234 -9.94 -14.04 -1.13
CA ASP A 234 -9.75 -13.38 -2.42
C ASP A 234 -8.28 -12.94 -2.61
N GLN A 235 -7.76 -13.09 -3.82
CA GLN A 235 -6.38 -12.76 -4.19
C GLN A 235 -6.30 -11.58 -5.16
N GLU A 236 -7.44 -10.98 -5.53
CA GLU A 236 -7.52 -9.80 -6.38
C GLU A 236 -6.87 -8.60 -5.70
N ILE A 237 -6.15 -7.82 -6.50
CA ILE A 237 -5.48 -6.59 -6.06
C ILE A 237 -5.22 -5.67 -7.25
N VAL A 238 -5.04 -4.38 -6.93
CA VAL A 238 -4.63 -3.32 -7.83
C VAL A 238 -3.44 -2.57 -7.23
N HIS A 239 -2.62 -1.94 -8.08
CA HIS A 239 -1.51 -1.10 -7.63
C HIS A 239 -2.00 0.11 -6.82
N LEU A 240 -1.08 0.71 -6.06
CA LEU A 240 -1.21 2.09 -5.61
C LEU A 240 -1.39 3.06 -6.80
N ASP A 241 -2.13 4.13 -6.55
CA ASP A 241 -2.24 5.26 -7.47
C ASP A 241 -0.93 6.05 -7.62
N ALA A 242 -0.87 6.86 -8.67
CA ALA A 242 0.28 7.71 -8.94
C ALA A 242 0.59 8.72 -7.82
N TRP A 243 -0.39 9.15 -7.02
CA TRP A 243 -0.12 10.12 -5.95
C TRP A 243 0.63 9.44 -4.82
N HIS A 244 0.19 8.28 -4.34
CA HIS A 244 0.96 7.49 -3.38
C HIS A 244 2.36 7.16 -3.90
N LYS A 245 2.48 6.74 -5.17
CA LYS A 245 3.79 6.48 -5.80
C LYS A 245 4.68 7.73 -5.80
N LEU A 246 4.14 8.91 -6.10
CA LEU A 246 4.86 10.19 -6.01
C LEU A 246 5.32 10.45 -4.56
N GLN A 247 4.38 10.38 -3.60
CA GLN A 247 4.67 10.70 -2.20
C GLN A 247 5.70 9.74 -1.58
N LEU A 248 5.70 8.46 -1.98
CA LEU A 248 6.69 7.45 -1.55
C LEU A 248 8.04 7.58 -2.30
N GLY A 249 8.12 8.41 -3.34
CA GLY A 249 9.32 8.56 -4.18
C GLY A 249 9.52 7.40 -5.15
N TRP A 250 8.44 6.75 -5.57
CA TRP A 250 8.45 5.63 -6.52
C TRP A 250 8.28 6.07 -7.97
N CYS A 251 7.83 7.29 -8.22
CA CYS A 251 7.73 7.88 -9.55
C CYS A 251 8.05 9.37 -9.52
N GLU A 252 8.42 9.94 -10.67
CA GLU A 252 8.78 11.35 -10.85
C GLU A 252 7.92 12.00 -11.95
N PRO A 253 6.62 12.24 -11.72
CA PRO A 253 5.73 12.80 -12.72
C PRO A 253 6.27 14.07 -13.37
N GLN A 254 6.04 14.26 -14.66
CA GLN A 254 6.42 15.50 -15.34
C GLN A 254 5.52 16.66 -14.89
N CYS A 255 6.11 17.78 -14.49
CA CYS A 255 5.34 18.98 -14.10
C CYS A 255 5.05 19.85 -15.33
N VAL A 256 3.77 19.97 -15.70
CA VAL A 256 3.32 20.75 -16.85
C VAL A 256 2.36 21.85 -16.39
N GLU A 257 2.68 23.09 -16.77
CA GLU A 257 1.84 24.24 -16.46
C GLU A 257 0.57 24.22 -17.34
N LEU A 258 -0.60 24.39 -16.71
CA LEU A 258 -1.88 24.58 -17.38
C LEU A 258 -1.94 25.98 -18.01
N THR A 259 -1.49 26.08 -19.25
CA THR A 259 -1.65 27.27 -20.09
C THR A 259 -2.95 27.20 -20.90
N PRO A 260 -3.38 28.29 -21.58
CA PRO A 260 -4.62 28.28 -22.36
C PRO A 260 -4.67 27.25 -23.49
N ASN A 261 -3.52 26.84 -24.03
CA ASN A 261 -3.42 25.76 -25.02
C ASN A 261 -2.20 24.92 -24.68
N GLY A 262 -2.40 23.64 -24.37
CA GLY A 262 -1.32 22.78 -23.93
C GLY A 262 -1.51 21.32 -24.30
N ASN A 263 -0.45 20.55 -24.09
CA ASN A 263 -0.50 19.12 -24.24
C ASN A 263 0.52 18.42 -23.33
N ALA A 264 0.23 17.17 -23.02
CA ALA A 264 1.13 16.28 -22.31
C ALA A 264 0.99 14.84 -22.84
N GLU A 265 2.07 14.07 -22.76
CA GLU A 265 2.04 12.63 -22.99
C GLU A 265 2.07 11.92 -21.65
N VAL A 266 1.11 11.04 -21.42
CA VAL A 266 0.98 10.26 -20.19
C VAL A 266 1.18 8.80 -20.58
N THR A 267 2.15 8.14 -19.96
CA THR A 267 2.44 6.73 -20.17
C THR A 267 2.39 5.97 -18.85
N GLU A 268 2.38 4.66 -18.89
CA GLU A 268 2.33 3.87 -17.68
C GLU A 268 3.61 4.04 -16.86
N ILE A 269 3.47 4.27 -15.55
CA ILE A 269 4.62 4.29 -14.63
C ILE A 269 5.29 2.92 -14.66
N SER A 270 6.57 2.87 -15.05
CA SER A 270 7.39 1.66 -15.06
C SER A 270 8.83 1.97 -14.67
N ALA A 271 9.66 0.94 -14.51
CA ALA A 271 11.09 1.14 -14.24
C ALA A 271 11.79 1.94 -15.36
N GLU A 272 11.35 1.78 -16.61
CA GLU A 272 11.87 2.50 -17.78
C GLU A 272 11.26 3.89 -17.96
N LYS A 273 10.08 4.11 -17.39
CA LYS A 273 9.31 5.36 -17.44
C LYS A 273 8.81 5.74 -16.05
N PRO A 274 9.72 6.04 -15.11
CA PRO A 274 9.31 6.44 -13.76
C PRO A 274 8.66 7.83 -13.78
N ASP A 275 8.85 8.61 -14.85
CA ASP A 275 8.21 9.89 -15.13
C ASP A 275 6.91 9.79 -15.94
N GLY A 276 6.32 8.59 -16.06
CA GLY A 276 5.19 8.36 -16.97
C GLY A 276 3.90 9.11 -16.62
N ALA A 277 3.71 9.47 -15.35
CA ALA A 277 2.59 10.30 -14.90
C ALA A 277 2.87 11.79 -15.13
N VAL A 278 1.81 12.61 -15.14
CA VAL A 278 1.94 14.06 -15.37
C VAL A 278 1.19 14.86 -14.32
N ILE A 279 1.86 15.84 -13.71
CA ILE A 279 1.22 16.86 -12.88
C ILE A 279 0.83 18.03 -13.76
N LEU A 280 -0.46 18.36 -13.79
CA LEU A 280 -1.01 19.59 -14.36
C LEU A 280 -1.25 20.60 -13.23
N TRP A 281 -0.46 21.67 -13.21
CA TRP A 281 -0.49 22.70 -12.17
C TRP A 281 -0.73 24.10 -12.76
N HIS A 282 -1.18 25.05 -11.94
CA HIS A 282 -1.38 26.43 -12.37
C HIS A 282 -0.72 27.42 -11.39
N PRO A 283 -0.11 28.54 -11.84
CA PRO A 283 0.59 29.48 -10.95
C PRO A 283 -0.27 30.06 -9.83
N SER A 284 -1.58 30.21 -10.03
CA SER A 284 -2.49 30.71 -8.99
C SER A 284 -2.77 29.70 -7.87
N ARG A 285 -2.45 28.42 -8.08
CA ARG A 285 -2.63 27.33 -7.11
C ARG A 285 -1.30 26.83 -6.55
N GLY A 286 -0.22 26.96 -7.33
CA GLY A 286 1.09 26.43 -6.97
C GLY A 286 1.04 24.91 -6.79
N PRO A 287 1.79 24.36 -5.81
CA PRO A 287 1.79 22.93 -5.53
C PRO A 287 0.65 22.46 -4.62
N SER A 288 -0.15 23.38 -4.06
CA SER A 288 -1.18 23.04 -3.08
C SER A 288 -2.43 22.40 -3.70
N GLU A 289 -2.72 22.70 -4.97
CA GLU A 289 -3.85 22.13 -5.69
C GLU A 289 -3.49 21.91 -7.17
N TYR A 290 -3.67 20.68 -7.65
CA TYR A 290 -3.27 20.25 -8.99
C TYR A 290 -4.02 19.00 -9.44
N PHE A 291 -3.89 18.66 -10.73
CA PHE A 291 -4.33 17.37 -11.25
C PHE A 291 -3.13 16.48 -11.55
N LEU A 292 -3.19 15.22 -11.15
CA LEU A 292 -2.20 14.20 -11.47
C LEU A 292 -2.83 13.19 -12.44
N LEU A 293 -2.24 13.13 -13.62
CA LEU A 293 -2.66 12.26 -14.70
C LEU A 293 -1.87 10.94 -14.65
N GLU A 294 -2.60 9.83 -14.63
CA GLU A 294 -2.01 8.49 -14.58
C GLU A 294 -2.60 7.61 -15.69
N ARG A 295 -1.75 6.89 -16.40
CA ARG A 295 -2.17 5.93 -17.43
C ARG A 295 -2.09 4.50 -16.87
N ARG A 296 -3.20 3.76 -16.94
CA ARG A 296 -3.29 2.35 -16.49
C ARG A 296 -4.13 1.49 -17.42
N ARG A 297 -3.71 0.24 -17.63
CA ARG A 297 -4.37 -0.75 -18.48
C ARG A 297 -4.53 -2.09 -17.75
N SER A 298 -5.63 -2.79 -18.02
CA SER A 298 -5.87 -4.15 -17.51
C SER A 298 -5.10 -5.23 -18.26
N ASP A 299 -4.73 -4.98 -19.53
CA ASP A 299 -4.01 -5.92 -20.40
C ASP A 299 -2.48 -5.88 -20.25
N GLY A 300 -1.99 -5.10 -19.29
CA GLY A 300 -0.56 -4.79 -19.12
C GLY A 300 0.27 -5.95 -18.58
N PRO A 301 1.59 -5.76 -18.48
CA PRO A 301 2.49 -6.77 -17.94
C PRO A 301 2.40 -6.93 -16.42
N ARG A 302 1.75 -5.98 -15.71
CA ARG A 302 1.64 -5.95 -14.25
C ARG A 302 0.76 -7.09 -13.74
N LYS A 303 1.32 -8.02 -12.96
CA LYS A 303 0.56 -9.16 -12.43
C LYS A 303 -0.37 -8.77 -11.29
N TYR A 304 -0.04 -7.70 -10.55
CA TYR A 304 -0.83 -7.21 -9.43
C TYR A 304 -1.73 -6.02 -9.77
N ASP A 305 -1.93 -5.75 -11.06
CA ASP A 305 -2.84 -4.70 -11.52
C ASP A 305 -3.99 -5.24 -12.37
N ARG A 306 -4.18 -6.57 -12.37
CA ARG A 306 -5.16 -7.27 -13.22
C ARG A 306 -6.61 -6.99 -12.88
N ALA A 307 -6.91 -6.67 -11.62
CA ALA A 307 -8.25 -6.30 -11.19
C ALA A 307 -8.61 -4.85 -11.56
N PHE A 308 -7.67 -4.05 -12.11
CA PHE A 308 -7.98 -2.71 -12.60
C PHE A 308 -9.05 -2.79 -13.70
N PRO A 309 -10.19 -2.08 -13.56
CA PRO A 309 -11.40 -2.38 -14.33
C PRO A 309 -11.41 -1.79 -15.74
N GLY A 310 -10.32 -1.18 -16.20
CA GLY A 310 -10.34 -0.40 -17.43
C GLY A 310 -9.02 -0.33 -18.19
N ASP A 311 -9.05 0.48 -19.24
CA ASP A 311 -7.90 0.82 -20.05
C ASP A 311 -8.00 2.30 -20.43
N GLY A 312 -7.27 3.16 -19.73
CA GLY A 312 -7.34 4.59 -19.99
C GLY A 312 -6.55 5.46 -19.02
N LEU A 313 -6.93 6.73 -19.01
CA LEU A 313 -6.38 7.79 -18.18
C LEU A 313 -7.21 7.95 -16.90
N LEU A 314 -6.52 7.99 -15.76
CA LEU A 314 -7.01 8.46 -14.48
C LEU A 314 -6.62 9.93 -14.29
N ILE A 315 -7.49 10.68 -13.62
CA ILE A 315 -7.31 12.09 -13.30
C ILE A 315 -7.50 12.23 -11.80
N TRP A 316 -6.41 12.21 -11.06
CA TRP A 316 -6.43 12.46 -9.63
C TRP A 316 -6.47 13.97 -9.38
N HIS A 317 -7.44 14.46 -8.63
CA HIS A 317 -7.44 15.83 -8.12
C HIS A 317 -6.85 15.84 -6.71
N ILE A 318 -5.81 16.64 -6.52
CA ILE A 318 -5.11 16.80 -5.25
C ILE A 318 -5.41 18.22 -4.77
N ASP A 319 -5.98 18.33 -3.58
CA ASP A 319 -6.30 19.59 -2.94
C ASP A 319 -6.14 19.45 -1.40
N PRO A 320 -5.96 20.54 -0.64
CA PRO A 320 -5.67 20.44 0.79
C PRO A 320 -6.90 20.09 1.64
N ALA A 321 -8.11 20.07 1.08
CA ALA A 321 -9.33 19.87 1.85
C ALA A 321 -9.71 18.39 2.00
N ARG A 322 -9.08 17.47 1.26
CA ARG A 322 -9.45 16.05 1.22
C ARG A 322 -8.31 15.15 0.71
N PRO A 323 -8.36 13.83 0.97
CA PRO A 323 -7.49 12.87 0.30
C PRO A 323 -7.62 12.94 -1.23
N PRO A 324 -6.61 12.53 -2.02
CA PRO A 324 -6.69 12.60 -3.47
C PRO A 324 -7.90 11.83 -4.01
N MET A 325 -8.50 12.36 -5.07
CA MET A 325 -9.76 11.83 -5.58
C MET A 325 -9.69 11.67 -7.09
N HIS A 326 -10.05 10.50 -7.61
CA HIS A 326 -10.22 10.36 -9.05
C HIS A 326 -11.44 11.15 -9.53
N ARG A 327 -11.28 11.83 -10.68
CA ARG A 327 -12.33 12.52 -11.44
C ARG A 327 -12.64 11.67 -12.65
N GLY A 328 -13.51 10.69 -12.48
CA GLY A 328 -13.74 9.65 -13.50
C GLY A 328 -14.72 10.02 -14.60
N ALA A 329 -14.64 9.26 -15.69
CA ALA A 329 -15.53 9.40 -16.83
C ALA A 329 -16.97 8.95 -16.50
N PRO A 330 -18.00 9.49 -17.18
CA PRO A 330 -17.93 10.57 -18.16
C PRO A 330 -18.10 11.97 -17.56
N ASN A 331 -18.39 12.08 -16.26
CA ASN A 331 -18.92 13.32 -15.67
C ASN A 331 -17.96 14.02 -14.69
N LEU A 332 -16.74 13.51 -14.50
CA LEU A 332 -15.82 13.92 -13.43
C LEU A 332 -16.38 13.66 -12.02
N ASP A 333 -17.25 12.65 -11.89
CA ASP A 333 -17.85 12.28 -10.60
C ASP A 333 -16.74 11.89 -9.61
N LEU A 334 -16.84 12.49 -8.42
CA LEU A 334 -15.89 12.32 -7.32
C LEU A 334 -15.76 10.85 -6.92
N GLY A 335 -14.55 10.31 -7.01
CA GLY A 335 -14.24 8.95 -6.57
C GLY A 335 -14.93 7.84 -7.37
N SER A 336 -15.48 8.17 -8.54
CA SER A 336 -15.98 7.17 -9.49
C SER A 336 -14.85 6.27 -9.99
N ASN A 337 -15.17 5.09 -10.51
CA ASN A 337 -14.19 4.14 -11.06
C ASN A 337 -14.02 4.22 -12.58
N GLY A 338 -14.67 5.19 -13.25
CA GLY A 338 -14.63 5.34 -14.70
C GLY A 338 -13.30 5.89 -15.22
N VAL A 339 -12.73 5.28 -16.25
CA VAL A 339 -11.47 5.71 -16.88
C VAL A 339 -11.73 6.52 -18.15
N TRP A 340 -10.86 7.48 -18.46
CA TRP A 340 -10.95 8.27 -19.69
C TRP A 340 -10.20 7.59 -20.83
N GLN A 341 -10.94 7.04 -21.79
CA GLN A 341 -10.37 6.33 -22.94
C GLN A 341 -9.93 7.30 -24.05
N PRO A 342 -9.02 6.90 -24.94
CA PRO A 342 -8.76 7.62 -26.18
C PRO A 342 -10.04 7.94 -26.96
N GLY A 343 -10.20 9.19 -27.38
CA GLY A 343 -11.42 9.72 -28.01
C GLY A 343 -12.36 10.43 -27.04
N ALA A 344 -12.15 10.30 -25.71
CA ALA A 344 -12.98 10.97 -24.72
C ALA A 344 -12.61 12.46 -24.56
N HIS A 345 -13.62 13.23 -24.17
CA HIS A 345 -13.49 14.63 -23.78
C HIS A 345 -14.09 14.80 -22.39
N THR A 346 -13.34 15.43 -21.49
CA THR A 346 -13.88 15.76 -20.17
C THR A 346 -14.84 16.94 -20.28
N PRO A 347 -15.83 17.04 -19.36
CA PRO A 347 -16.37 18.32 -18.95
C PRO A 347 -15.25 19.28 -18.47
N PRO A 348 -15.54 20.57 -18.23
CA PRO A 348 -14.56 21.48 -17.64
C PRO A 348 -14.04 20.94 -16.30
N LEU A 349 -12.72 20.90 -16.15
CA LEU A 349 -12.12 20.61 -14.85
C LEU A 349 -12.16 21.90 -14.04
N THR A 350 -12.52 21.78 -12.78
CA THR A 350 -12.61 22.91 -11.84
C THR A 350 -11.70 22.67 -10.65
N TRP A 351 -11.14 23.76 -10.14
CA TRP A 351 -10.54 23.81 -8.82
C TRP A 351 -11.62 23.62 -7.73
N THR A 352 -11.19 23.44 -6.50
CA THR A 352 -12.04 23.20 -5.32
C THR A 352 -12.96 24.38 -5.02
N ASP A 353 -12.55 25.60 -5.37
CA ASP A 353 -13.39 26.80 -5.26
C ASP A 353 -14.40 26.97 -6.41
N GLY A 354 -14.45 25.99 -7.34
CA GLY A 354 -15.37 25.97 -8.48
C GLY A 354 -14.91 26.79 -9.68
N THR A 355 -13.79 27.51 -9.60
CA THR A 355 -13.23 28.19 -10.77
C THR A 355 -12.68 27.17 -11.79
N VAL A 356 -12.83 27.48 -13.07
CA VAL A 356 -12.42 26.58 -14.15
C VAL A 356 -10.90 26.52 -14.23
N ALA A 357 -10.34 25.32 -14.07
CA ALA A 357 -8.94 25.04 -14.29
C ALA A 357 -8.63 24.96 -15.79
N VAL A 358 -9.46 24.21 -16.51
CA VAL A 358 -9.35 24.04 -17.95
C VAL A 358 -10.71 23.68 -18.54
N SER A 359 -11.01 24.23 -19.72
CA SER A 359 -12.33 24.09 -20.35
C SER A 359 -12.69 22.64 -20.70
N ARG A 360 -11.68 21.83 -21.03
CA ARG A 360 -11.77 20.39 -21.27
C ARG A 360 -10.37 19.79 -21.40
N LEU A 361 -10.24 18.51 -21.11
CA LEU A 361 -9.15 17.69 -21.60
C LEU A 361 -9.67 16.80 -22.75
N ALA A 362 -8.91 16.72 -23.84
CA ALA A 362 -9.14 15.76 -24.92
C ALA A 362 -8.09 14.65 -24.83
N VAL A 363 -8.55 13.42 -24.58
CA VAL A 363 -7.68 12.23 -24.48
C VAL A 363 -7.58 11.60 -25.85
N LYS A 364 -6.36 11.46 -26.37
CA LYS A 364 -6.05 10.90 -27.69
C LYS A 364 -5.12 9.70 -27.52
N ALA A 365 -5.14 8.80 -28.50
CA ALA A 365 -4.14 7.76 -28.59
C ALA A 365 -2.75 8.40 -28.67
N GLY A 366 -1.79 7.84 -27.92
CA GLY A 366 -0.39 8.24 -28.00
C GLY A 366 0.33 7.62 -29.20
N PRO A 367 1.66 7.82 -29.30
CA PRO A 367 2.48 7.23 -30.35
C PRO A 367 2.56 5.69 -30.27
N ASP A 368 2.29 5.11 -29.11
CA ASP A 368 2.18 3.68 -28.89
C ASP A 368 0.95 3.35 -28.02
N ALA A 369 0.66 2.06 -27.85
CA ALA A 369 -0.49 1.63 -27.08
C ALA A 369 -0.42 2.09 -25.60
N ARG A 370 0.79 2.13 -25.02
CA ARG A 370 1.03 2.42 -23.59
C ARG A 370 0.85 3.89 -23.26
N THR A 371 0.87 4.75 -24.27
CA THR A 371 0.86 6.19 -24.12
C THR A 371 -0.49 6.76 -24.54
N VAL A 372 -0.95 7.78 -23.82
CA VAL A 372 -2.06 8.64 -24.24
C VAL A 372 -1.56 10.07 -24.34
N ARG A 373 -2.04 10.79 -25.34
CA ARG A 373 -1.79 12.23 -25.47
C ARG A 373 -2.99 12.99 -24.97
N VAL A 374 -2.78 13.89 -24.02
CA VAL A 374 -3.81 14.78 -23.49
C VAL A 374 -3.57 16.18 -24.04
N THR A 375 -4.60 16.80 -24.60
CA THR A 375 -4.55 18.20 -25.07
C THR A 375 -5.66 19.01 -24.43
N TRP A 376 -5.44 20.29 -24.20
CA TRP A 376 -6.44 21.20 -23.68
C TRP A 376 -6.47 22.55 -24.39
#